data_AF-A0A9P7JSV4-F1
#
_entry.id   AF-A0A9P7JSV4-F1
#
_cell.length_a   1.000
_cell.length_b   1.000
_cell.length_c   1.000
_cell.angle_alpha   90.00
_cell.angle_beta   90.00
_cell.angle_gamma   90.00
#
_symmetry.space_group_name_H-M   'P 1'
#
loop_
_entity.id
_entity.type
_entity.pdbx_description
1 polymer ?
#
loop_
_entity_poly.entity_id
_entity_poly.type
_entity_poly.pdbx_seq_one_letter_code
_entity_poly.pdbx_strand_id
1 'polypeptide(L)'
;MGCATKNAKVVAISLGSLQRLIALKAVSQSVVPLIVSTMNDAMSQGVDIQLRILQTLVSLITNFPSIHEELLGEALLLCFKLQDSRIAVVSSTAAATLRQLVMFIFEKKWSMRIVERATTLWSCLRRRFRTVAPKR
;
A
#
# COMPACT_ATOMS: atom_id res chain seq x y z
N MET A 1 -10.33 1.90 17.75
CA MET A 1 -10.71 3.29 18.05
C MET A 1 -9.56 4.32 18.01
N GLY A 2 -8.26 3.94 17.89
CA GLY A 2 -7.16 4.92 17.79
C GLY A 2 -6.96 5.55 16.39
N CYS A 3 -7.11 4.77 15.33
CA CYS A 3 -6.91 5.22 13.94
C CYS A 3 -8.03 6.14 13.41
N ALA A 4 -9.20 6.18 14.06
CA ALA A 4 -10.32 7.07 13.72
C ALA A 4 -10.22 8.46 14.38
N THR A 5 -9.19 8.69 15.21
CA THR A 5 -8.99 9.98 15.87
C THR A 5 -8.38 10.98 14.88
N LYS A 6 -8.82 12.25 14.90
CA LYS A 6 -8.24 13.35 14.09
C LYS A 6 -6.84 13.78 14.54
N ASN A 7 -6.21 13.01 15.44
CA ASN A 7 -4.94 13.36 16.03
C ASN A 7 -3.84 12.53 15.39
N ALA A 8 -3.13 13.14 14.43
CA ALA A 8 -2.08 12.51 13.63
C ALA A 8 -1.06 11.73 14.47
N LYS A 9 -0.73 12.21 15.68
CA LYS A 9 0.21 11.54 16.61
C LYS A 9 -0.33 10.20 17.13
N VAL A 10 -1.62 10.13 17.46
CA VAL A 10 -2.27 8.92 17.97
C VAL A 10 -2.42 7.87 16.85
N VAL A 11 -2.80 8.32 15.65
CA VAL A 11 -2.88 7.48 14.47
C VAL A 11 -1.51 6.88 14.13
N ALA A 12 -0.45 7.70 14.16
CA ALA A 12 0.92 7.28 13.95
C ALA A 12 1.41 6.21 14.94
N ILE A 13 1.12 6.38 16.23
CA ILE A 13 1.48 5.39 17.28
C ILE A 13 0.69 4.09 17.07
N SER A 14 -0.61 4.21 16.79
CA SER A 14 -1.48 3.04 16.55
C SER A 14 -1.02 2.24 15.33
N LEU A 15 -0.68 2.92 14.23
CA LEU A 15 -0.10 2.31 13.04
C LEU A 15 1.25 1.66 13.32
N GLY A 16 2.11 2.29 14.13
CA GLY A 16 3.39 1.70 14.53
C GLY A 16 3.21 0.39 15.31
N SER A 17 2.24 0.34 16.21
CA SER A 17 1.91 -0.89 16.95
C SER A 17 1.33 -1.97 16.03
N LEU A 18 0.45 -1.59 15.10
CA LEU A 18 -0.07 -2.50 14.06
C LEU A 18 1.05 -3.06 13.20
N GLN A 19 2.01 -2.22 12.78
CA GLN A 19 3.14 -2.63 11.97
C GLN A 19 3.99 -3.69 12.68
N ARG A 20 4.22 -3.55 14.00
CA ARG A 20 4.91 -4.59 14.79
C ARG A 20 4.10 -5.88 14.89
N LEU A 21 2.78 -5.80 15.12
CA LEU A 21 1.90 -6.97 15.16
C LEU A 21 1.92 -7.73 13.83
N ILE A 22 1.91 -7.00 12.71
CA ILE A 22 2.04 -7.56 11.35
C ILE A 22 3.41 -8.24 11.19
N ALA A 23 4.49 -7.60 11.62
CA ALA A 23 5.84 -8.17 11.56
C ALA A 23 5.98 -9.45 12.42
N LEU A 24 5.28 -9.53 13.55
CA LEU A 24 5.22 -10.71 14.41
C LEU A 24 4.27 -11.80 13.88
N LYS A 25 3.63 -11.60 12.72
CA LYS A 25 2.63 -12.49 12.13
C LYS A 25 1.43 -12.80 13.05
N ALA A 26 1.12 -11.91 13.99
CA ALA A 26 0.03 -12.09 14.96
C ALA A 26 -1.35 -11.61 14.44
N VAL A 27 -1.42 -11.14 13.18
CA VAL A 27 -2.63 -10.58 12.58
C VAL A 27 -3.34 -11.64 11.74
N SER A 28 -4.61 -11.89 12.03
CA SER A 28 -5.47 -12.82 11.27
C SER A 28 -5.91 -12.21 9.94
N GLN A 29 -6.08 -13.05 8.91
CA GLN A 29 -6.45 -12.62 7.55
C GLN A 29 -7.79 -11.84 7.52
N SER A 30 -8.71 -12.19 8.43
CA SER A 30 -10.03 -11.56 8.55
C SER A 30 -10.00 -10.09 8.97
N VAL A 31 -8.97 -9.65 9.70
CA VAL A 31 -8.81 -8.26 10.15
C VAL A 31 -7.95 -7.43 9.21
N VAL A 32 -7.28 -8.03 8.22
CA VAL A 32 -6.49 -7.30 7.23
C VAL A 32 -7.31 -6.29 6.42
N PRO A 33 -8.50 -6.62 5.85
CA PRO A 33 -9.28 -5.63 5.12
C PRO A 33 -9.72 -4.46 6.01
N LEU A 34 -10.01 -4.72 7.29
CA LEU A 34 -10.28 -3.68 8.28
C LEU A 34 -9.05 -2.78 8.46
N ILE A 35 -7.84 -3.35 8.57
CA ILE A 35 -6.61 -2.57 8.70
C ILE A 35 -6.40 -1.68 7.47
N VAL A 36 -6.60 -2.22 6.26
CA VAL A 36 -6.47 -1.48 4.99
C VAL A 36 -7.49 -0.35 4.90
N SER A 37 -8.75 -0.59 5.27
CA SER A 37 -9.77 0.46 5.29
C SER A 37 -9.41 1.58 6.28
N THR A 38 -8.91 1.21 7.47
CA THR A 38 -8.50 2.20 8.46
C THR A 38 -7.26 2.99 8.03
N MET A 39 -6.34 2.36 7.29
CA MET A 39 -5.20 3.04 6.66
C MET A 39 -5.66 4.01 5.57
N ASN A 40 -6.65 3.64 4.76
CA ASN A 40 -7.21 4.51 3.73
C ASN A 40 -7.83 5.79 4.34
N ASP A 41 -8.54 5.68 5.47
CA ASP A 41 -9.07 6.84 6.19
C ASP A 41 -7.94 7.70 6.81
N ALA A 42 -6.91 7.05 7.36
CA ALA A 42 -5.74 7.73 7.93
C ALA A 42 -4.88 8.44 6.88
N MET A 43 -5.00 8.08 5.59
CA MET A 43 -4.26 8.69 4.48
C MET A 43 -4.50 10.20 4.34
N SER A 44 -5.63 10.71 4.83
CA SER A 44 -5.97 12.14 4.81
C SER A 44 -5.32 12.97 5.94
N GLN A 45 -4.62 12.33 6.89
CA GLN A 45 -4.13 12.97 8.11
C GLN A 45 -2.72 13.60 7.99
N GLY A 46 -2.03 13.42 6.86
CA GLY A 46 -0.74 14.05 6.57
C GLY A 46 0.30 13.14 5.92
N VAL A 47 1.41 13.73 5.50
CA VAL A 47 2.50 13.11 4.72
C VAL A 47 3.19 11.96 5.46
N ASP A 48 3.51 12.18 6.74
CA ASP A 48 4.20 11.18 7.55
C ASP A 48 3.38 9.91 7.75
N ILE A 49 2.06 10.05 7.83
CA ILE A 49 1.12 8.94 7.97
C ILE A 49 1.02 8.18 6.65
N GLN A 50 0.96 8.90 5.52
CA GLN A 50 1.01 8.32 4.18
C GLN A 50 2.23 7.42 3.97
N LEU A 51 3.42 7.88 4.37
CA LEU A 51 4.67 7.09 4.28
C LEU A 51 4.64 5.85 5.19
N ARG A 52 4.09 5.98 6.40
CA ARG A 52 3.90 4.85 7.33
C ARG A 52 2.93 3.80 6.81
N ILE A 53 1.84 4.24 6.17
CA ILE A 53 0.88 3.34 5.53
C ILE A 53 1.58 2.53 4.44
N LEU A 54 2.34 3.18 3.56
CA LEU A 54 3.11 2.52 2.50
C LEU A 54 4.09 1.48 3.07
N GLN A 55 4.85 1.84 4.10
CA GLN A 55 5.78 0.89 4.76
C GLN A 55 5.05 -0.29 5.40
N THR A 56 3.89 -0.05 6.02
CA THR A 56 3.11 -1.10 6.67
C THR A 56 2.50 -2.04 5.64
N LEU A 57 1.96 -1.51 4.54
CA LEU A 57 1.46 -2.29 3.40
C LEU A 57 2.53 -3.20 2.81
N VAL A 58 3.73 -2.64 2.57
CA VAL A 58 4.86 -3.45 2.07
C VAL A 58 5.24 -4.54 3.07
N SER A 59 5.37 -4.20 4.35
CA SER A 59 5.70 -5.20 5.38
C SER A 59 4.63 -6.30 5.46
N LEU A 60 3.35 -5.95 5.31
CA LEU A 60 2.27 -6.92 5.35
C LEU A 60 2.38 -7.90 4.18
N ILE A 61 2.62 -7.40 2.97
CA ILE A 61 2.69 -8.24 1.77
C ILE A 61 3.94 -9.13 1.76
N THR A 62 5.08 -8.61 2.22
CA THR A 62 6.31 -9.40 2.32
C THR A 62 6.25 -10.44 3.43
N ASN A 63 5.58 -10.15 4.56
CA ASN A 63 5.43 -11.11 5.65
C ASN A 63 4.33 -12.16 5.40
N PHE A 64 3.30 -11.83 4.60
CA PHE A 64 2.16 -12.71 4.32
C PHE A 64 2.05 -13.06 2.82
N PRO A 65 2.96 -13.91 2.29
CA PRO A 65 2.98 -14.30 0.88
C PRO A 65 1.79 -15.17 0.41
N SER A 66 0.92 -15.60 1.33
CA SER A 66 -0.28 -16.38 1.03
C SER A 66 -1.52 -15.52 0.78
N ILE A 67 -1.46 -14.22 1.09
CA ILE A 67 -2.60 -13.31 1.00
C ILE A 67 -2.41 -12.45 -0.25
N HIS A 68 -2.83 -12.93 -1.42
CA HIS A 68 -2.45 -12.34 -2.71
C HIS A 68 -3.61 -11.99 -3.65
N GLU A 69 -4.85 -12.31 -3.32
CA GLU A 69 -5.94 -12.11 -4.28
C GLU A 69 -6.57 -10.71 -4.14
N GLU A 70 -7.38 -10.49 -3.12
CA GLU A 70 -8.14 -9.23 -3.00
C GLU A 70 -7.32 -8.11 -2.32
N LEU A 71 -6.56 -8.48 -1.28
CA LEU A 71 -5.78 -7.53 -0.46
C LEU A 71 -4.63 -6.88 -1.22
N LEU A 72 -4.09 -7.60 -2.20
CA LEU A 72 -3.04 -7.09 -3.07
C LEU A 72 -3.60 -6.01 -4.02
N GLY A 73 -4.81 -6.22 -4.56
CA GLY A 73 -5.50 -5.24 -5.39
C GLY A 73 -5.78 -3.95 -4.62
N GLU A 74 -6.30 -4.07 -3.40
CA GLU A 74 -6.54 -2.93 -2.50
C GLU A 74 -5.24 -2.20 -2.13
N ALA A 75 -4.17 -2.92 -1.83
CA ALA A 75 -2.86 -2.34 -1.55
C ALA A 75 -2.30 -1.58 -2.75
N LEU A 76 -2.39 -2.16 -3.95
CA LEU A 76 -1.96 -1.51 -5.20
C LEU A 76 -2.76 -0.22 -5.43
N LEU A 77 -4.09 -0.28 -5.25
CA LEU A 77 -4.97 0.87 -5.41
C LEU A 77 -4.62 1.99 -4.41
N LEU A 78 -4.35 1.65 -3.15
CA LEU A 78 -3.90 2.61 -2.14
C LEU A 78 -2.57 3.25 -2.53
N CYS A 79 -1.56 2.45 -2.87
CA CYS A 79 -0.27 2.98 -3.29
C CYS A 79 -0.41 3.89 -4.52
N PHE A 80 -1.35 3.58 -5.42
CA PHE A 80 -1.63 4.42 -6.58
C PHE A 80 -2.25 5.78 -6.20
N LYS A 81 -3.22 5.79 -5.28
CA LYS A 81 -3.79 7.02 -4.71
C LYS A 81 -2.70 7.88 -4.05
N LEU A 82 -1.81 7.24 -3.29
CA LEU A 82 -0.65 7.88 -2.66
C LEU A 82 0.35 8.41 -3.71
N GLN A 83 0.55 7.69 -4.81
CA GLN A 83 1.45 8.08 -5.88
C GLN A 83 0.95 9.33 -6.64
N ASP A 84 -0.36 9.53 -6.74
CA ASP A 84 -0.96 10.73 -7.34
C ASP A 84 -0.93 11.96 -6.41
N SER A 85 -0.48 11.80 -5.16
CA SER A 85 -0.28 12.91 -4.23
C SER A 85 0.72 13.93 -4.79
N ARG A 86 0.47 15.23 -4.57
CA ARG A 86 1.34 16.34 -5.01
C ARG A 86 2.71 16.37 -4.34
N ILE A 87 2.95 15.47 -3.39
CA ILE A 87 4.12 15.46 -2.52
C ILE A 87 5.15 14.49 -3.08
N ALA A 88 6.30 15.03 -3.54
CA ALA A 88 7.33 14.27 -4.22
C ALA A 88 7.85 13.07 -3.42
N VAL A 89 8.06 13.22 -2.10
CA VAL A 89 8.53 12.12 -1.25
C VAL A 89 7.51 10.97 -1.18
N VAL A 90 6.23 11.28 -0.99
CA VAL A 90 5.16 10.26 -0.96
C VAL A 90 5.02 9.59 -2.30
N SER A 91 5.06 10.35 -3.40
CA SER A 91 4.97 9.80 -4.75
C SER A 91 6.15 8.87 -5.08
N SER A 92 7.37 9.25 -4.69
CA SER A 92 8.57 8.43 -4.88
C SER A 92 8.52 7.15 -4.05
N THR A 93 8.16 7.24 -2.76
CA THR A 93 7.99 6.07 -1.89
C THR A 93 6.84 5.18 -2.38
N ALA A 94 5.73 5.74 -2.82
CA ALA A 94 4.60 5.00 -3.39
C ALA A 94 5.01 4.27 -4.68
N ALA A 95 5.78 4.91 -5.55
CA ALA A 95 6.33 4.29 -6.75
C ALA A 95 7.27 3.11 -6.42
N ALA A 96 8.13 3.28 -5.41
CA ALA A 96 9.05 2.23 -4.97
C ALA A 96 8.31 1.03 -4.37
N THR A 97 7.35 1.29 -3.49
CA THR A 97 6.50 0.25 -2.88
C THR A 97 5.65 -0.47 -3.90
N LEU A 98 5.11 0.24 -4.90
CA LEU A 98 4.43 -0.36 -6.06
C LEU A 98 5.34 -1.29 -6.85
N ARG A 99 6.57 -0.86 -7.15
CA ARG A 99 7.56 -1.72 -7.81
C ARG A 99 7.84 -2.97 -6.98
N GLN A 100 8.02 -2.84 -5.67
CA GLN A 100 8.24 -3.99 -4.79
C GLN A 100 7.05 -4.95 -4.81
N LEU A 101 5.82 -4.44 -4.75
CA LEU A 101 4.61 -5.26 -4.84
C LEU A 101 4.55 -6.02 -6.16
N VAL A 102 4.70 -5.30 -7.27
CA VAL A 102 4.69 -5.88 -8.61
C VAL A 102 5.80 -6.92 -8.75
N MET A 103 7.03 -6.62 -8.31
CA MET A 103 8.12 -7.59 -8.28
C MET A 103 7.76 -8.83 -7.48
N PHE A 104 7.14 -8.70 -6.30
CA PHE A 104 6.77 -9.83 -5.46
C PHE A 104 5.73 -10.75 -6.11
N ILE A 105 4.72 -10.17 -6.77
CA ILE A 105 3.69 -10.91 -7.51
C ILE A 105 4.29 -11.61 -8.73
N PHE A 106 5.14 -10.89 -9.47
CA PHE A 106 5.79 -11.43 -10.66
C PHE A 106 6.82 -12.49 -10.30
N GLU A 107 7.65 -12.33 -9.28
CA GLU A 107 8.56 -13.37 -8.79
C GLU A 107 7.82 -14.69 -8.46
N LYS A 108 6.61 -14.58 -7.89
CA LYS A 108 5.76 -15.74 -7.59
C LYS A 108 5.12 -16.39 -8.83
N LYS A 109 4.86 -15.65 -9.91
CA LYS A 109 4.10 -16.15 -11.08
C LYS A 109 4.88 -16.24 -12.39
N TRP A 110 5.94 -15.46 -12.58
CA TRP A 110 6.60 -15.22 -13.87
C TRP A 110 8.09 -14.96 -13.66
N SER A 111 8.89 -15.95 -14.09
CA SER A 111 10.34 -15.93 -14.14
C SER A 111 10.95 -14.56 -14.53
N MET A 112 11.94 -14.16 -13.74
CA MET A 112 12.80 -12.98 -13.73
C MET A 112 13.27 -12.50 -15.13
N ARG A 113 12.41 -11.84 -15.92
CA ARG A 113 12.82 -11.07 -17.14
C ARG A 113 11.86 -9.95 -17.55
N ILE A 114 10.66 -9.85 -16.95
CA ILE A 114 9.60 -8.91 -17.36
C ILE A 114 9.58 -7.63 -16.50
N VAL A 115 10.28 -7.62 -15.37
CA VAL A 115 10.27 -6.52 -14.38
C VAL A 115 10.65 -5.16 -14.99
N GLU A 116 11.64 -5.12 -15.89
CA GLU A 116 12.09 -3.86 -16.47
C GLU A 116 11.04 -3.24 -17.42
N ARG A 117 10.33 -4.10 -18.17
CA ARG A 117 9.20 -3.70 -19.03
C ARG A 117 7.97 -3.30 -18.23
N ALA A 118 7.74 -3.93 -17.07
CA ALA A 118 6.61 -3.58 -16.19
C ALA A 118 6.71 -2.13 -15.71
N THR A 119 7.92 -1.59 -15.54
CA THR A 119 8.13 -0.17 -15.21
C THR A 119 7.72 0.77 -16.34
N THR A 120 8.01 0.41 -17.58
CA THR A 120 7.60 1.20 -18.76
C THR A 120 6.10 1.06 -19.00
N LEU A 121 5.56 -0.14 -18.77
CA LEU A 121 4.14 -0.41 -18.71
C LEU A 121 3.47 0.34 -17.56
N TRP A 122 4.15 0.58 -16.43
CA TRP A 122 3.63 1.39 -15.31
C TRP A 122 3.33 2.81 -15.75
N SER A 123 4.23 3.42 -16.52
CA SER A 123 4.05 4.73 -17.15
C SER A 123 2.84 4.76 -18.08
N CYS A 124 2.61 3.68 -18.83
CA CYS A 124 1.47 3.51 -19.74
C CYS A 124 0.16 3.17 -19.02
N LEU A 125 0.18 2.30 -18.00
CA LEU A 125 -0.94 1.96 -17.15
C LEU A 125 -1.41 3.19 -16.38
N ARG A 126 -0.47 4.06 -15.95
CA ARG A 126 -0.79 5.34 -15.32
C ARG A 126 -1.69 6.22 -16.19
N ARG A 127 -1.48 6.22 -17.51
CA ARG A 127 -2.37 6.93 -18.45
C ARG A 127 -3.71 6.23 -18.65
N ARG A 128 -3.73 4.89 -18.62
CA ARG A 128 -4.93 4.09 -18.94
C ARG A 128 -5.86 3.82 -17.75
N PHE A 129 -5.38 3.96 -16.51
CA PHE A 129 -6.19 3.77 -15.30
C PHE A 129 -6.75 5.07 -14.72
N ARG A 130 -6.23 6.24 -15.13
CA ARG A 130 -6.80 7.55 -14.78
C ARG A 130 -8.23 7.73 -15.32
N THR A 131 -8.65 6.93 -16.29
CA THR A 131 -10.01 6.89 -16.85
C THR A 131 -10.96 5.93 -16.13
N VAL A 132 -10.50 5.14 -15.15
CA VAL A 132 -11.29 4.08 -14.47
C VAL A 132 -11.52 4.41 -12.98
N ALA A 133 -11.15 5.59 -12.49
CA ALA A 133 -11.54 6.00 -11.14
C ALA A 133 -13.02 6.40 -11.12
N PRO A 134 -13.93 5.63 -10.46
CA PRO A 134 -15.32 6.03 -10.35
C PRO A 134 -15.43 7.29 -9.49
N LYS A 135 -16.12 8.30 -10.01
CA LYS A 135 -16.59 9.45 -9.22
C LYS A 135 -17.43 8.91 -8.06
N ARG A 136 -16.94 9.07 -6.84
CA ARG A 136 -17.77 9.21 -5.64
C ARG A 136 -17.46 10.53 -5.01
#